data_AF-A0AB74FJM5-F1
#
_entry.id   AF-A0AB74FJM5-F1
#
_cell.length_a   1.000
_cell.length_b   1.000
_cell.length_c   1.000
_cell.angle_alpha   90.00
_cell.angle_beta   90.00
_cell.angle_gamma   90.00
#
_symmetry.space_group_name_H-M   'P 1'
#
loop_
_entity.id
_entity.type
_entity.pdbx_description
1 polymer ?
#
loop_
_entity_poly.entity_id
_entity_poly.type
_entity_poly.pdbx_seq_one_letter_code
_entity_poly.pdbx_strand_id
1 'polypeptide(L)'
;MSVRDYQFDMAGMSPEDRERAATGAQGILHMEEGAGKTMAQKLLVVRDSLNDALKAAERAQEVAGFGELQTGYDVTKFYKDQSTEARAKITADRDAVQKQIDHFLAMELLYKNQDDYNAGNFGAYQASVVY
;
A
#
# COMPACT_ATOMS: atom_id res chain seq x y z
N MET A 1 10.41 -42.45 2.38
CA MET A 1 9.09 -41.85 2.60
C MET A 1 8.73 -41.06 1.34
N SER A 2 7.76 -41.52 0.56
CA SER A 2 7.33 -40.82 -0.66
C SER A 2 6.34 -39.73 -0.25
N VAL A 3 6.69 -38.48 -0.57
CA VAL A 3 5.75 -37.36 -0.52
C VAL A 3 4.70 -37.67 -1.58
N ARG A 4 3.46 -37.94 -1.17
CA ARG A 4 2.34 -38.04 -2.11
C ARG A 4 2.16 -36.66 -2.73
N ASP A 5 2.47 -36.53 -4.01
CA ASP A 5 2.13 -35.35 -4.81
C ASP A 5 0.61 -35.26 -4.90
N TYR A 6 -0.01 -34.54 -3.97
CA TYR A 6 -1.41 -34.13 -4.09
C TYR A 6 -1.46 -32.99 -5.09
N GLN A 7 -1.51 -33.32 -6.38
CA GLN A 7 -1.92 -32.35 -7.40
C GLN A 7 -3.41 -32.11 -7.26
N PHE A 8 -3.78 -30.86 -7.02
CA PHE A 8 -5.18 -30.45 -6.92
C PHE A 8 -5.80 -30.45 -8.32
N ASP A 9 -6.40 -31.58 -8.73
CA ASP A 9 -7.06 -31.70 -10.02
C ASP A 9 -8.52 -31.24 -9.93
N MET A 10 -8.76 -29.99 -10.34
CA MET A 10 -10.11 -29.44 -10.42
C MET A 10 -10.99 -30.12 -11.46
N ALA A 11 -10.41 -30.79 -12.47
CA ALA A 11 -11.14 -31.53 -13.49
C ALA A 11 -11.52 -32.95 -13.04
N GLY A 12 -11.00 -33.44 -11.91
CA GLY A 12 -11.36 -34.72 -11.28
C GLY A 12 -12.46 -34.63 -10.22
N MET A 13 -12.85 -33.43 -9.78
CA MET A 13 -13.89 -33.26 -8.74
C MET A 13 -15.31 -33.48 -9.28
N SER A 14 -16.22 -33.95 -8.41
CA SER A 14 -17.65 -34.02 -8.72
C SER A 14 -18.23 -32.60 -8.95
N PRO A 15 -19.30 -32.44 -9.74
CA PRO A 15 -19.91 -31.12 -9.97
C PRO A 15 -20.30 -30.39 -8.66
N GLU A 16 -20.85 -31.10 -7.68
CA GLU A 16 -21.23 -30.54 -6.37
C GLU A 16 -20.01 -30.10 -5.55
N ASP A 17 -18.92 -30.87 -5.54
CA ASP A 17 -17.70 -30.49 -4.82
C ASP A 17 -17.03 -29.25 -5.44
N ARG A 18 -17.13 -29.09 -6.77
CA ARG A 18 -16.64 -27.88 -7.46
C ARG A 18 -17.48 -26.66 -7.11
N GLU A 19 -18.80 -26.77 -7.05
CA GLU A 19 -19.69 -25.67 -6.68
C GLU A 19 -19.50 -25.25 -5.22
N ARG A 20 -19.29 -26.22 -4.32
CA ARG A 20 -18.95 -25.94 -2.92
C ARG A 20 -17.60 -25.26 -2.79
N ALA A 21 -16.59 -25.71 -3.54
CA ALA A 21 -15.27 -25.07 -3.58
C ALA A 21 -15.33 -23.65 -4.18
N ALA A 22 -16.12 -23.45 -5.24
CA ALA A 22 -16.41 -22.16 -5.85
C ALA A 22 -17.01 -21.16 -4.86
N THR A 23 -18.08 -21.58 -4.20
CA THR A 23 -18.82 -20.76 -3.22
C THR A 23 -17.94 -20.45 -2.00
N GLY A 24 -17.14 -21.42 -1.55
CA GLY A 24 -16.15 -21.23 -0.50
C GLY A 24 -15.06 -20.23 -0.90
N ALA A 25 -14.51 -20.34 -2.12
CA ALA A 25 -13.46 -19.44 -2.60
C ALA A 25 -13.93 -17.98 -2.71
N GLN A 26 -15.15 -17.75 -3.20
CA GLN A 26 -15.78 -16.41 -3.24
C GLN A 26 -16.00 -15.83 -1.84
N GLY A 27 -16.26 -16.66 -0.83
CA GLY A 27 -16.49 -16.22 0.55
C GLY A 27 -15.23 -15.93 1.37
N ILE A 28 -14.04 -16.35 0.92
CA ILE A 28 -12.81 -16.32 1.74
C ILE A 28 -11.88 -15.15 1.39
N LEU A 29 -11.78 -14.74 0.12
CA LEU A 29 -10.80 -13.74 -0.33
C LEU A 29 -11.46 -12.65 -1.16
N HIS A 30 -12.28 -11.82 -0.51
CA HIS A 30 -12.97 -10.68 -1.13
C HIS A 30 -12.60 -9.38 -0.40
N MET A 31 -12.44 -8.30 -1.16
CA MET A 31 -12.28 -6.94 -0.67
C MET A 31 -13.40 -6.08 -1.22
N GLU A 32 -14.06 -5.30 -0.37
CA GLU A 32 -15.09 -4.36 -0.82
C GLU A 32 -14.53 -3.41 -1.88
N GLU A 33 -15.32 -3.17 -2.94
CA GLU A 33 -14.89 -2.31 -4.04
C GLU A 33 -14.52 -0.92 -3.53
N GLY A 34 -13.30 -0.47 -3.85
CA GLY A 34 -12.79 0.84 -3.44
C GLY A 34 -12.33 0.93 -1.97
N ALA A 35 -12.29 -0.17 -1.21
CA ALA A 35 -11.73 -0.16 0.13
C ALA A 35 -10.23 0.22 0.13
N GLY A 36 -9.46 -0.20 -0.87
CA GLY A 36 -8.04 0.16 -1.00
C GLY A 36 -7.86 1.65 -1.26
N LYS A 37 -8.62 2.20 -2.20
CA LYS A 37 -8.72 3.66 -2.45
C LYS A 37 -9.12 4.43 -1.20
N THR A 38 -10.09 3.94 -0.44
CA THR A 38 -10.57 4.58 0.78
C THR A 38 -9.46 4.68 1.83
N MET A 39 -8.70 3.59 2.02
CA MET A 39 -7.57 3.59 2.95
C MET A 39 -6.40 4.44 2.45
N ALA A 40 -6.09 4.37 1.16
CA ALA A 40 -5.12 5.24 0.51
C ALA A 40 -5.47 6.74 0.69
N GLN A 41 -6.73 7.12 0.50
CA GLN A 41 -7.20 8.50 0.68
C GLN A 41 -6.97 9.03 2.10
N LYS A 42 -7.17 8.21 3.13
CA LYS A 42 -6.90 8.62 4.53
C LYS A 42 -5.42 8.97 4.73
N LEU A 43 -4.51 8.25 4.06
CA LEU A 43 -3.07 8.50 4.15
C LEU A 43 -2.60 9.67 3.25
N LEU A 44 -3.34 10.04 2.20
CA LEU A 44 -3.00 11.21 1.38
C LEU A 44 -2.91 12.49 2.22
N VAL A 45 -3.82 12.68 3.18
CA VAL A 45 -3.82 13.84 4.09
C VAL A 45 -2.54 13.88 4.94
N VAL A 46 -2.06 12.72 5.40
CA VAL A 46 -0.82 12.61 6.17
C VAL A 46 0.37 12.97 5.30
N ARG A 47 0.43 12.42 4.08
CA ARG A 47 1.49 12.73 3.11
C ARG A 47 1.54 14.22 2.77
N ASP A 48 0.38 14.84 2.57
CA ASP A 48 0.30 16.26 2.21
C ASP A 48 0.77 17.15 3.38
N SER A 49 0.43 16.78 4.62
CA SER A 49 0.97 17.44 5.83
C SER A 49 2.50 17.33 5.92
N LEU A 50 3.08 16.17 5.56
CA LEU A 50 4.53 15.98 5.52
C LEU A 50 5.19 16.81 4.40
N ASN A 51 4.53 16.94 3.24
CA ASN A 51 5.01 17.82 2.17
C ASN A 51 5.04 19.29 2.62
N ASP A 52 4.04 19.74 3.38
CA ASP A 52 4.02 21.10 3.91
C ASP A 52 5.08 21.30 5.00
N ALA A 53 5.33 20.29 5.84
CA ALA A 53 6.44 20.30 6.79
C ALA A 53 7.81 20.36 6.09
N LEU A 54 8.00 19.69 4.96
CA LEU A 54 9.22 19.79 4.14
C LEU A 54 9.44 21.21 3.61
N LYS A 55 8.40 21.85 3.08
CA LYS A 55 8.48 23.25 2.62
C LYS A 55 8.83 24.20 3.76
N ALA A 56 8.28 23.96 4.96
CA ALA A 56 8.63 24.75 6.14
C ALA A 56 10.09 24.54 6.56
N ALA A 57 10.57 23.29 6.55
CA ALA A 57 11.95 22.95 6.87
C ALA A 57 12.96 23.51 5.85
N GLU A 58 12.58 23.65 4.58
CA GLU A 58 13.38 24.35 3.56
C GLU A 58 13.60 25.82 3.91
N ARG A 59 12.54 26.53 4.32
CA ARG A 59 12.65 27.93 4.76
C ARG A 59 13.51 28.09 6.01
N ALA A 60 13.60 27.07 6.86
CA ALA A 60 14.49 27.10 8.03
C ALA A 60 15.98 27.12 7.66
N GLN A 61 16.35 26.87 6.41
CA GLN A 61 17.72 27.08 5.91
C GLN A 61 18.06 28.55 5.65
N GLU A 62 17.05 29.44 5.59
CA GLU A 62 17.21 30.89 5.49
C GLU A 62 17.58 31.46 6.87
N VAL A 63 18.76 31.07 7.36
CA VAL A 63 19.23 31.48 8.67
C VAL A 63 19.80 32.90 8.59
N ALA A 64 19.00 33.88 8.99
CA ALA A 64 19.40 35.28 9.09
C ALA A 64 19.43 35.74 10.56
N GLY A 65 20.27 36.73 10.88
CA GLY A 65 20.24 37.43 12.18
C GLY A 65 21.38 37.13 13.16
N PHE A 66 22.35 36.28 12.82
CA PHE A 66 23.48 35.96 13.71
C PHE A 66 24.73 36.86 13.54
N GLY A 67 24.69 37.82 12.60
CA GLY A 67 25.80 38.74 12.31
C GLY A 67 27.00 38.08 11.61
N GLU A 68 28.02 38.87 11.26
CA GLU A 68 29.19 38.42 10.47
C GLU A 68 30.41 38.01 11.33
N LEU A 69 30.24 37.86 12.64
CA LEU A 69 31.30 37.36 13.51
C LEU A 69 31.44 35.83 13.37
N GLN A 70 32.61 35.28 13.71
CA GLN A 70 32.86 33.83 13.67
C GLN A 70 31.79 33.01 14.42
N THR A 71 31.38 33.49 15.60
CA THR A 71 30.30 32.88 16.39
C THR A 71 28.97 32.88 15.65
N GLY A 72 28.70 33.90 14.83
CA GLY A 72 27.51 33.96 13.99
C GLY A 72 27.53 32.93 12.86
N TYR A 73 28.69 32.72 12.23
CA TYR A 73 28.87 31.67 11.23
C TYR A 73 28.71 30.26 11.83
N ASP A 74 29.27 30.01 13.02
CA ASP A 74 29.17 28.71 13.68
C ASP A 74 27.72 28.35 14.05
N VAL A 75 26.98 29.32 14.59
CA VAL A 75 25.55 29.16 14.92
C VAL A 75 24.71 28.96 13.66
N THR A 76 25.00 29.73 12.60
CA THR A 76 24.34 29.58 11.30
C THR A 76 24.54 28.17 10.73
N LYS A 77 25.77 27.65 10.81
CA LYS A 77 26.09 26.29 10.38
C LYS A 77 25.34 25.23 11.20
N PHE A 78 25.32 25.37 12.52
CA PHE A 78 24.62 24.45 13.41
C PHE A 78 23.11 24.33 13.08
N TYR A 79 22.42 25.46 12.90
CA TYR A 79 21.00 25.45 12.55
C TYR A 79 20.76 24.89 11.15
N LYS A 80 21.67 25.14 10.20
CA LYS A 80 21.60 24.55 8.87
C LYS A 80 21.74 23.03 8.90
N ASP A 81 22.64 22.50 9.73
CA ASP A 81 22.82 21.06 9.92
C ASP A 81 21.56 20.43 10.55
N GLN A 82 20.98 21.08 11.57
CA GLN A 82 19.71 20.64 12.17
C GLN A 82 18.54 20.64 11.17
N SER A 83 18.39 21.70 10.37
CA SER A 83 17.37 21.77 9.32
C SER A 83 17.54 20.64 8.30
N THR A 84 18.80 20.34 7.92
CA THR A 84 19.12 19.24 7.00
C THR A 84 18.72 17.88 7.58
N GLU A 85 19.03 17.64 8.85
CA GLU A 85 18.62 16.41 9.54
C GLU A 85 17.10 16.26 9.62
N ALA A 86 16.39 17.35 9.98
CA ALA A 86 14.94 17.37 10.02
C ALA A 86 14.32 17.06 8.65
N ARG A 87 14.83 17.68 7.57
CA ARG A 87 14.39 17.38 6.20
C ARG A 87 14.58 15.92 5.83
N ALA A 88 15.71 15.33 6.18
CA ALA A 88 15.98 13.92 5.91
C ALA A 88 14.96 13.00 6.59
N LYS A 89 14.65 13.27 7.86
CA LYS A 89 13.65 12.51 8.63
C LYS A 89 12.24 12.64 8.04
N ILE A 90 11.78 13.87 7.80
CA ILE A 90 10.45 14.12 7.22
C ILE A 90 10.33 13.49 5.83
N THR A 91 11.39 13.51 5.02
CA THR A 91 11.42 12.87 3.70
C THR A 91 11.23 11.36 3.82
N ALA A 92 11.95 10.71 4.75
CA ALA A 92 11.82 9.29 4.99
C ALA A 92 10.39 8.90 5.43
N ASP A 93 9.79 9.69 6.32
CA ASP A 93 8.40 9.48 6.76
C ASP A 93 7.41 9.66 5.60
N ARG A 94 7.59 10.69 4.77
CA ARG A 94 6.77 10.93 3.56
C ARG A 94 6.83 9.75 2.61
N ASP A 95 8.04 9.25 2.35
CA ASP A 95 8.27 8.11 1.46
C ASP A 95 7.65 6.82 2.02
N ALA A 96 7.70 6.62 3.34
CA ALA A 96 7.06 5.49 4.00
C ALA A 96 5.54 5.54 3.85
N VAL A 97 4.92 6.70 4.06
CA VAL A 97 3.48 6.90 3.85
C VAL A 97 3.10 6.67 2.39
N GLN A 98 3.90 7.15 1.44
CA GLN A 98 3.65 6.90 0.01
C GLN A 98 3.67 5.41 -0.32
N LYS A 99 4.64 4.65 0.22
CA LYS A 99 4.67 3.19 0.03
C LYS A 99 3.44 2.48 0.60
N GLN A 100 2.91 2.94 1.73
CA GLN A 100 1.68 2.39 2.31
C GLN A 100 0.46 2.69 1.44
N ILE A 101 0.36 3.90 0.88
CA ILE A 101 -0.66 4.27 -0.10
C ILE A 101 -0.59 3.34 -1.30
N ASP A 102 0.60 3.16 -1.88
CA ASP A 102 0.81 2.30 -3.05
C ASP A 102 0.43 0.84 -2.73
N HIS A 103 0.75 0.37 -1.52
CA HIS A 103 0.37 -0.97 -1.06
C HIS A 103 -1.14 -1.17 -0.99
N PHE A 104 -1.91 -0.21 -0.45
CA PHE A 104 -3.37 -0.31 -0.42
C PHE A 104 -3.97 -0.39 -1.83
N LEU A 105 -3.45 0.41 -2.76
CA LEU A 105 -3.90 0.38 -4.15
C LEU A 105 -3.52 -0.93 -4.85
N ALA A 106 -2.32 -1.46 -4.59
CA ALA A 106 -1.88 -2.74 -5.11
C ALA A 106 -2.75 -3.90 -4.58
N MET A 107 -3.13 -3.87 -3.29
CA MET A 107 -4.02 -4.88 -2.72
C MET A 107 -5.40 -4.85 -3.37
N GLU A 108 -5.98 -3.67 -3.63
CA GLU A 108 -7.27 -3.59 -4.35
C GLU A 108 -7.19 -4.24 -5.73
N LEU A 109 -6.10 -4.02 -6.47
CA LEU A 109 -5.89 -4.66 -7.78
C LEU A 109 -5.71 -6.18 -7.65
N LEU A 110 -4.97 -6.65 -6.63
CA LEU A 110 -4.77 -8.08 -6.39
C LEU A 110 -6.09 -8.79 -6.06
N TYR A 111 -6.90 -8.22 -5.16
CA TYR A 111 -8.21 -8.76 -4.83
C TYR A 111 -9.15 -8.74 -6.02
N LYS A 112 -9.17 -7.66 -6.80
CA LYS A 112 -9.98 -7.60 -8.03
C LYS A 112 -9.57 -8.68 -9.04
N ASN A 113 -8.28 -8.85 -9.28
CA ASN A 113 -7.78 -9.90 -10.18
C ASN A 113 -8.13 -11.30 -9.66
N GLN A 114 -8.10 -11.50 -8.34
CA GLN A 114 -8.48 -12.77 -7.72
C GLN A 114 -9.99 -13.02 -7.85
N ASP A 115 -10.82 -11.99 -7.67
CA ASP A 115 -12.27 -12.05 -7.86
C ASP A 115 -12.61 -12.38 -9.32
N ASP A 116 -11.93 -11.74 -10.29
CA ASP A 116 -12.08 -12.02 -11.72
C ASP A 116 -11.62 -13.45 -12.08
N TYR A 117 -10.50 -13.91 -11.52
CA TYR A 117 -10.01 -15.29 -11.69
C TYR A 117 -10.99 -16.30 -11.11
N ASN A 118 -11.54 -16.02 -9.92
CA ASN A 118 -12.53 -16.87 -9.28
C ASN A 118 -13.82 -16.90 -10.11
N ALA A 119 -14.31 -15.75 -10.60
CA ALA A 119 -15.48 -15.67 -11.45
C ALA A 119 -15.28 -16.43 -12.79
N GLY A 120 -14.12 -16.32 -13.42
CA GLY A 120 -13.81 -17.01 -14.67
C GLY A 120 -13.68 -18.52 -14.53
N ASN A 121 -13.02 -19.00 -13.46
CA ASN A 121 -12.80 -20.42 -13.26
C ASN A 121 -13.95 -21.13 -12.55
N PHE A 122 -14.68 -20.44 -11.69
CA PHE A 122 -15.76 -21.03 -10.91
C PHE A 122 -17.17 -20.61 -11.36
N GLY A 123 -17.33 -19.40 -11.90
CA GLY A 123 -18.62 -18.94 -12.44
C GLY A 123 -19.09 -19.75 -13.65
N ALA A 124 -18.15 -20.32 -14.42
CA ALA A 124 -18.47 -21.27 -15.49
C ALA A 124 -19.16 -22.54 -14.98
N TYR A 125 -18.91 -22.94 -13.73
CA TYR A 125 -19.50 -24.16 -13.15
C TYR A 125 -20.87 -23.91 -12.53
N GLN A 126 -21.14 -22.73 -11.95
CA GLN A 126 -22.49 -22.35 -11.51
C GLN A 126 -23.50 -22.29 -12.68
N ALA A 127 -23.07 -21.82 -13.85
CA ALA A 127 -23.94 -21.75 -15.03
C ALA A 127 -24.23 -23.11 -15.69
N SER A 128 -23.48 -24.17 -15.33
CA SER A 128 -23.59 -25.49 -15.95
C SER A 128 -24.56 -26.45 -15.25
N VAL A 129 -25.12 -26.07 -14.10
CA VAL A 129 -26.24 -26.77 -13.46
C VAL A 129 -27.55 -26.22 -14.03
N VAL A 130 -27.82 -26.56 -15.29
CA VAL A 130 -29.18 -26.45 -15.84
C VAL A 130 -29.85 -27.79 -15.57
N TYR A 131 -30.88 -27.75 -14.73
CA TYR A 131 -31.75 -28.88 -14.39
C TYR A 131 -32.52 -29.38 -15.62
#